data_AF-A0A370D9N1-F1
#
_entry.id   AF-A0A370D9N1-F1
#
_cell.length_a   1.000
_cell.length_b   1.000
_cell.length_c   1.000
_cell.angle_alpha   90.00
_cell.angle_beta   90.00
_cell.angle_gamma   90.00
#
_symmetry.space_group_name_H-M   'P 1'
#
loop_
_entity.id
_entity.type
_entity.pdbx_description
1 polymer ?
#
loop_
_entity_poly.entity_id
_entity_poly.type
_entity_poly.pdbx_seq_one_letter_code
_entity_poly.pdbx_strand_id
1 'polypeptide(L)'
;MSLIDQYMQRSQDIIGERTPEEEKYDNELIKNLKKYGKIRKAINKANKMYPDEALKYNEENIGDIDAHYDYLMKHMEIVGKIGH
;
A
#
# COMPACT_ATOMS: atom_id res chain seq x y z
N MET A 1 15.53 19.34 10.93
CA MET A 1 15.05 18.16 10.18
C MET A 1 15.31 18.39 8.70
N SER A 2 15.89 17.41 8.02
CA SER A 2 16.01 17.45 6.56
C SER A 2 14.64 17.32 5.90
N LEU A 3 14.55 17.64 4.60
CA LEU A 3 13.33 17.42 3.81
C LEU A 3 12.94 15.93 3.81
N ILE A 4 13.93 15.04 3.85
CA ILE A 4 13.73 13.59 3.90
C ILE A 4 13.12 13.18 5.23
N ASP A 5 13.62 13.70 6.36
CA ASP A 5 13.05 13.41 7.69
C ASP A 5 11.59 13.87 7.79
N GLN A 6 11.27 15.05 7.26
CA GLN A 6 9.90 15.58 7.23
C GLN A 6 8.98 14.71 6.36
N TYR A 7 9.48 14.23 5.22
CA TYR A 7 8.74 13.31 4.35
C TYR A 7 8.50 11.96 5.03
N MET A 8 9.51 11.38 5.70
CA MET A 8 9.38 10.10 6.39
C MET A 8 8.39 10.18 7.55
N GLN A 9 8.44 11.26 8.34
CA GLN A 9 7.48 11.49 9.42
C GLN A 9 6.06 11.57 8.88
N ARG A 10 5.82 12.37 7.84
CA ARG A 10 4.49 12.49 7.22
C ARG A 10 4.02 11.18 6.58
N SER A 11 4.94 10.39 6.04
CA SER A 11 4.60 9.09 5.46
C SER A 11 4.13 8.11 6.53
N GLN A 12 4.76 8.13 7.72
CA GLN A 12 4.34 7.32 8.86
C GLN A 12 2.91 7.68 9.32
N ASP A 13 2.58 8.97 9.37
CA ASP A 13 1.21 9.43 9.69
C ASP A 13 0.16 8.95 8.68
N ILE A 14 0.52 8.81 7.39
CA ILE A 14 -0.41 8.37 6.34
C ILE A 14 -0.54 6.84 6.29
N ILE A 15 0.58 6.13 6.39
CA ILE A 15 0.63 4.66 6.25
C ILE A 15 0.13 3.98 7.53
N GLY A 16 0.40 4.60 8.69
CA GLY A 16 0.18 4.03 10.01
C GLY A 16 1.25 3.00 10.39
N GLU A 17 1.14 2.49 11.61
CA GLU A 17 1.89 1.30 12.02
C GLU A 17 1.32 0.06 11.34
N ARG A 18 2.20 -0.85 10.88
CA ARG A 18 1.83 -2.08 10.20
C ARG A 18 2.50 -3.28 10.87
N THR A 19 1.75 -4.36 11.00
CA THR A 19 2.30 -5.65 11.38
C THR A 19 3.03 -6.29 10.20
N PRO A 20 3.94 -7.26 10.45
CA PRO A 20 4.60 -8.00 9.37
C PRO A 20 3.64 -8.77 8.44
N GLU A 21 2.42 -9.04 8.88
CA GLU A 21 1.38 -9.70 8.10
C GLU A 21 0.68 -8.70 7.16
N GLU A 22 0.34 -7.52 7.68
CA GLU A 22 -0.15 -6.40 6.88
C GLU A 22 0.86 -5.98 5.80
N GLU A 23 2.15 -5.90 6.15
CA GLU A 23 3.19 -5.57 5.16
C GLU A 23 3.23 -6.60 4.03
N LYS A 24 3.06 -7.90 4.32
CA LYS A 24 3.00 -8.95 3.29
C LYS A 24 1.77 -8.78 2.41
N TYR A 25 0.63 -8.47 3.01
CA TYR A 25 -0.61 -8.18 2.30
C TYR A 25 -0.42 -6.98 1.35
N ASP A 26 0.09 -5.86 1.87
CA ASP A 26 0.32 -4.63 1.11
C ASP A 26 1.27 -4.84 -0.05
N ASN A 27 2.38 -5.57 0.17
CA ASN A 27 3.33 -5.92 -0.87
C ASN A 27 2.70 -6.75 -1.99
N GLU A 28 1.88 -7.76 -1.65
CA GLU A 28 1.22 -8.58 -2.66
C GLU A 28 0.12 -7.79 -3.39
N LEU A 29 -0.63 -6.93 -2.71
CA LEU A 29 -1.61 -6.05 -3.34
C LEU A 29 -0.92 -5.10 -4.31
N ILE A 30 0.14 -4.40 -3.91
CA ILE A 30 0.91 -3.47 -4.77
C ILE A 30 1.46 -4.20 -5.99
N LYS A 31 2.03 -5.39 -5.81
CA LYS A 31 2.53 -6.22 -6.92
C LYS A 31 1.43 -6.57 -7.91
N ASN A 32 0.23 -6.94 -7.42
CA ASN A 32 -0.92 -7.19 -8.28
C ASN A 32 -1.46 -5.89 -8.92
N LEU A 33 -1.41 -4.76 -8.22
CA LEU A 33 -1.81 -3.46 -8.74
C LEU A 33 -0.90 -3.02 -9.89
N LYS A 34 0.43 -3.10 -9.72
CA LYS A 34 1.42 -2.86 -10.79
C LYS A 34 1.21 -3.76 -12.01
N LYS A 35 0.81 -5.02 -11.79
CA LYS A 35 0.60 -6.00 -12.87
C LYS A 35 -0.71 -5.81 -13.63
N TYR A 36 -1.79 -5.41 -12.95
CA TYR A 36 -3.13 -5.42 -13.53
C TYR A 36 -3.76 -4.03 -13.71
N GLY A 37 -3.25 -3.00 -13.03
CA GLY A 37 -3.77 -1.64 -13.06
C GLY A 37 -5.22 -1.50 -12.58
N LYS A 38 -5.75 -2.50 -11.86
CA LYS A 38 -7.15 -2.54 -11.38
C LYS A 38 -7.20 -2.92 -9.91
N ILE A 39 -7.50 -1.96 -9.05
CA ILE A 39 -7.53 -2.14 -7.58
C ILE A 39 -8.43 -3.28 -7.12
N ARG A 40 -9.67 -3.38 -7.63
CA ARG A 40 -10.60 -4.47 -7.30
C ARG A 40 -9.98 -5.85 -7.58
N LYS A 41 -9.23 -5.98 -8.68
CA LYS A 41 -8.55 -7.22 -9.05
C LYS A 41 -7.32 -7.49 -8.19
N ALA A 42 -6.60 -6.44 -7.80
CA ALA A 42 -5.47 -6.54 -6.89
C ALA A 42 -5.90 -7.02 -5.50
N ILE A 43 -6.93 -6.38 -4.92
CA ILE A 43 -7.51 -6.76 -3.63
C ILE A 43 -8.01 -8.21 -3.65
N ASN A 44 -8.81 -8.60 -4.65
CA ASN A 44 -9.33 -9.96 -4.73
C ASN A 44 -8.22 -11.02 -4.79
N LYS A 45 -7.05 -10.68 -5.36
CA LYS A 45 -5.90 -11.58 -5.39
C LYS A 45 -5.14 -11.60 -4.07
N ALA A 46 -4.90 -10.44 -3.47
CA ALA A 46 -4.27 -10.33 -2.16
C ALA A 46 -5.10 -11.07 -1.10
N ASN A 47 -6.42 -10.86 -1.06
CA ASN A 47 -7.36 -11.56 -0.16
C ASN A 47 -7.35 -13.08 -0.35
N LYS A 48 -7.08 -13.57 -1.57
CA LYS A 48 -6.99 -15.01 -1.83
C LYS A 48 -5.71 -15.61 -1.26
N MET A 49 -4.61 -14.84 -1.20
CA MET A 49 -3.33 -15.31 -0.64
C MET A 49 -3.25 -15.10 0.87
N TYR A 50 -3.87 -14.04 1.35
CA TYR A 50 -3.87 -13.60 2.75
C TYR A 50 -5.33 -13.39 3.20
N PRO A 51 -6.05 -14.47 3.50
CA PRO A 51 -7.45 -14.38 3.89
C PRO A 51 -7.66 -13.74 5.27
N ASP A 52 -6.69 -13.87 6.17
CA ASP A 52 -6.73 -13.26 7.52
C ASP A 52 -6.66 -11.73 7.45
N GLU A 53 -5.86 -11.20 6.51
CA GLU A 53 -5.69 -9.76 6.24
C GLU A 53 -6.63 -9.25 5.13
N ALA A 54 -7.71 -9.97 4.84
CA ALA A 54 -8.56 -9.67 3.68
C ALA A 54 -9.22 -8.29 3.78
N LEU A 55 -8.79 -7.38 2.92
CA LEU A 55 -9.36 -6.04 2.81
C LEU A 55 -10.77 -6.10 2.22
N LYS A 56 -11.74 -5.56 2.95
CA LYS A 56 -13.13 -5.40 2.50
C LYS A 56 -13.28 -4.05 1.81
N TYR A 57 -13.88 -4.05 0.62
CA TYR A 57 -14.20 -2.83 -0.12
C TYR A 57 -15.64 -2.83 -0.58
N ASN A 58 -16.18 -1.63 -0.76
CA ASN A 58 -17.47 -1.32 -1.37
C ASN A 58 -17.29 -0.19 -2.40
N GLU A 59 -18.37 0.26 -3.04
CA GLU A 59 -18.25 1.30 -4.07
C GLU A 59 -17.91 2.68 -3.51
N GLU A 60 -18.16 2.90 -2.22
CA GLU A 60 -17.93 4.17 -1.54
C GLU A 60 -16.46 4.33 -1.15
N ASN A 61 -15.78 3.24 -0.73
CA ASN A 61 -14.42 3.29 -0.20
C ASN A 61 -13.34 2.83 -1.20
N ILE A 62 -13.72 2.24 -2.34
CA ILE A 62 -12.73 1.69 -3.29
C ILE A 62 -11.83 2.77 -3.88
N GLY A 63 -12.34 4.01 -4.00
CA GLY A 63 -11.54 5.16 -4.47
C GLY A 63 -10.47 5.56 -3.46
N ASP A 64 -10.82 5.62 -2.17
CA ASP A 64 -9.86 5.93 -1.10
C ASP A 64 -8.82 4.83 -0.96
N ILE A 65 -9.23 3.56 -1.08
CA ILE A 65 -8.30 2.42 -1.07
C ILE A 65 -7.32 2.50 -2.25
N ASP A 66 -7.80 2.82 -3.45
CA ASP A 66 -6.94 2.98 -4.62
C ASP A 66 -5.92 4.11 -4.43
N ALA A 67 -6.37 5.27 -3.93
CA ALA A 67 -5.51 6.40 -3.64
C ALA A 67 -4.46 6.07 -2.57
N HIS A 68 -4.84 5.34 -1.52
CA HIS A 68 -3.92 4.89 -0.48
C HIS A 68 -2.84 3.95 -1.02
N TYR A 69 -3.22 2.95 -1.81
CA TYR A 69 -2.26 2.01 -2.40
C TYR A 69 -1.40 2.62 -3.52
N ASP A 70 -1.91 3.61 -4.24
CA ASP A 70 -1.10 4.41 -5.17
C ASP A 70 -0.03 5.23 -4.41
N TYR A 71 -0.41 5.85 -3.28
CA TYR A 71 0.53 6.52 -2.40
C TYR A 71 1.59 5.56 -1.84
N LEU A 72 1.17 4.41 -1.31
CA LEU A 72 2.07 3.43 -0.70
C LEU A 72 3.07 2.89 -1.73
N MET A 73 2.60 2.64 -2.96
CA MET A 73 3.45 2.26 -4.09
C MET A 73 4.53 3.32 -4.39
N LYS A 74 4.15 4.58 -4.51
CA LYS A 74 5.10 5.69 -4.75
C LYS A 74 6.07 5.89 -3.59
N HIS A 75 5.56 5.74 -2.36
CA HIS A 75 6.38 5.83 -1.16
C HIS A 75 7.50 4.78 -1.17
N MET A 76 7.17 3.52 -1.47
CA MET A 76 8.16 2.45 -1.60
C MET A 76 9.21 2.74 -2.69
N GLU A 77 8.82 3.33 -3.82
CA GLU A 77 9.74 3.73 -4.88
C GLU A 77 10.69 4.85 -4.45
N ILE A 78 10.20 5.82 -3.66
CA ILE A 78 11.02 6.91 -3.11
C ILE A 78 12.01 6.36 -2.08
N VAL A 79 11.54 5.53 -1.13
CA VAL A 79 12.39 4.89 -0.12
C VAL A 79 13.49 4.06 -0.78
N GLY A 80 13.14 3.26 -1.80
CA GLY A 80 14.11 2.46 -2.55
C GLY A 80 15.19 3.28 -3.27
N LYS A 81 14.90 4.55 -3.62
CA LYS A 81 15.88 5.48 -4.21
C LYS A 81 16.74 6.21 -3.18
N ILE A 82 16.25 6.38 -1.95
CA ILE A 82 16.98 7.05 -0.86
C ILE A 82 17.94 6.08 -0.17
N GLY A 83 17.56 4.80 -0.07
CA GLY A 83 18.38 3.75 0.54
C GLY A 83 19.51 3.19 -0.34
N HIS A 84 19.70 3.75 -1.54
CA HIS A 84 20.73 3.38 -2.52
C HIS A 84 21.74 4.50 -2.69
#